data_AF-A0A4Y9TPB5-F1
#
_entry.id   AF-A0A4Y9TPB5-F1
#
_cell.length_a   1.000
_cell.length_b   1.000
_cell.length_c   1.000
_cell.angle_alpha   90.00
_cell.angle_beta   90.00
_cell.angle_gamma   90.00
#
_symmetry.space_group_name_H-M   'P 1'
#
loop_
_entity.id
_entity.type
_entity.pdbx_description
1 polymer ?
#
loop_
_entity_poly.entity_id
_entity_poly.type
_entity_poly.pdbx_seq_one_letter_code
_entity_poly.pdbx_strand_id
1 'polypeptide(L)'
;MMMTRTYHPLAQVPGALPVTVTVAINFVQFDVRNPDISLRAPFERVRIESATFGGVAVCKVSGEAGDNQFWQVTLNTEDGAELAGMIAEARTAAQSL
;
A
#
# COMPACT_ATOMS: atom_id res chain seq x y z
N MET A 1 3.18 -16.88 -3.37
CA MET A 1 4.18 -16.02 -2.73
C MET A 1 3.47 -14.99 -1.87
N MET A 2 3.99 -14.71 -0.68
CA MET A 2 3.46 -13.71 0.25
C MET A 2 4.64 -12.88 0.77
N MET A 3 4.59 -11.57 0.60
CA MET A 3 5.60 -10.61 1.05
C MET A 3 4.94 -9.66 2.04
N THR A 4 5.63 -9.31 3.13
CA THR A 4 5.12 -8.37 4.14
C THR A 4 6.17 -7.33 4.43
N ARG A 5 5.78 -6.06 4.40
CA ARG A 5 6.66 -4.92 4.62
C ARG A 5 6.01 -3.93 5.58
N THR A 6 6.81 -3.33 6.44
CA THR A 6 6.35 -2.20 7.27
C THR A 6 6.97 -0.92 6.74
N TYR A 7 6.13 0.04 6.40
CA TYR A 7 6.54 1.37 5.96
C TYR A 7 6.42 2.35 7.11
N HIS A 8 7.45 3.17 7.27
CA HIS A 8 7.51 4.15 8.33
C HIS A 8 7.00 5.50 7.83
N PRO A 9 6.32 6.26 8.71
CA PRO A 9 5.79 7.56 8.35
C PRO A 9 6.93 8.52 7.99
N LEU A 10 6.68 9.36 6.99
CA LEU A 10 7.56 10.48 6.70
C LEU A 10 7.57 11.46 7.88
N ALA A 11 8.75 11.84 8.36
CA ALA A 11 8.92 12.74 9.51
C ALA A 11 8.17 14.08 9.36
N GLN A 12 7.98 14.52 8.13
CA GLN A 12 7.28 15.76 7.76
C GLN A 12 5.75 15.65 7.68
N VAL A 13 5.15 14.50 8.03
CA VAL A 13 3.70 14.29 8.06
C VAL A 13 3.25 14.08 9.51
N PRO A 14 2.82 15.13 10.24
CA PRO A 14 2.38 15.01 11.62
C PRO A 14 1.21 14.03 11.74
N GLY A 15 1.29 13.11 12.70
CA GLY A 15 0.24 12.12 12.97
C GLY A 15 0.22 10.90 12.04
N ALA A 16 1.16 10.80 11.09
CA ALA A 16 1.30 9.57 10.30
C ALA A 16 1.78 8.41 11.17
N LEU A 17 1.14 7.25 11.01
CA LEU A 17 1.47 6.02 11.73
C LEU A 17 2.23 5.05 10.82
N PRO A 18 3.07 4.17 11.39
CA PRO A 18 3.61 3.05 10.63
C PRO A 18 2.50 2.18 10.09
N VAL A 19 2.70 1.67 8.88
CA VAL A 19 1.73 0.82 8.19
C VAL A 19 2.40 -0.47 7.79
N THR A 20 1.73 -1.60 8.01
CA THR A 20 2.18 -2.89 7.50
C THR A 20 1.38 -3.22 6.26
N VAL A 21 2.05 -3.55 5.17
CA VAL A 21 1.44 -3.94 3.90
C VAL A 21 1.87 -5.36 3.58
N THR A 22 0.89 -6.21 3.35
CA THR A 22 1.10 -7.58 2.89
C THR A 22 0.65 -7.68 1.43
N VAL A 23 1.57 -8.09 0.57
CA VAL A 23 1.29 -8.39 -0.84
C VAL A 23 1.29 -9.90 -1.01
N ALA A 24 0.19 -10.44 -1.50
CA ALA A 24 0.03 -11.87 -1.76
C ALA A 24 -0.60 -12.09 -3.14
N ILE A 25 -0.67 -13.35 -3.56
CA ILE A 25 -1.29 -13.71 -4.84
C ILE A 25 -2.75 -13.20 -4.82
N ASN A 26 -3.04 -12.27 -5.73
CA ASN A 26 -4.34 -11.60 -5.97
C ASN A 26 -4.77 -10.51 -4.99
N PHE A 27 -3.96 -10.12 -4.01
CA PHE A 27 -4.37 -9.04 -3.10
C PHE A 27 -3.24 -8.26 -2.45
N VAL A 28 -3.59 -7.05 -2.02
CA VAL A 28 -2.82 -6.21 -1.11
C VAL A 28 -3.64 -6.01 0.15
N GLN A 29 -3.05 -6.32 1.29
CA GLN A 29 -3.63 -6.07 2.60
C GLN A 29 -2.86 -4.94 3.28
N PHE A 30 -3.61 -4.09 3.94
CA PHE A 30 -3.14 -2.97 4.73
C PHE A 30 -3.52 -3.20 6.19
N ASP A 31 -2.51 -3.13 7.07
CA ASP A 31 -2.65 -3.31 8.51
C ASP A 31 -2.13 -2.07 9.25
N VAL A 32 -2.97 -1.51 10.15
CA VAL A 32 -2.61 -0.44 11.09
C VAL A 32 -2.89 -0.94 12.48
N ARG A 33 -1.97 -0.69 13.42
CA ARG A 33 -2.07 -1.21 14.80
C ARG A 33 -2.84 -0.31 15.77
N ASN A 34 -3.21 0.91 15.36
CA ASN A 34 -3.93 1.85 16.22
C ASN A 34 -4.79 2.85 15.42
N PRO A 35 -6.12 2.64 15.29
CA PRO A 35 -6.87 1.44 15.70
C PRO A 35 -6.42 0.19 14.92
N ASP A 36 -6.66 -1.01 15.47
CA ASP A 36 -6.38 -2.27 14.78
C ASP A 36 -7.32 -2.42 13.58
N ILE A 37 -6.80 -2.15 12.39
CA ILE A 37 -7.54 -2.21 11.13
C ILE A 37 -6.74 -3.06 10.17
N SER A 38 -7.40 -4.07 9.61
CA SER A 38 -6.89 -4.88 8.50
C SER A 38 -7.87 -4.79 7.34
N LEU A 39 -7.43 -4.25 6.21
CA LEU A 39 -8.24 -4.10 5.00
C LEU A 39 -7.54 -4.68 3.79
N ARG A 40 -8.24 -5.56 3.07
CA ARG A 40 -7.72 -6.28 1.91
C ARG A 40 -8.37 -5.77 0.64
N ALA A 41 -7.57 -5.30 -0.31
CA ALA A 41 -8.01 -4.93 -1.65
C ALA A 41 -7.44 -5.91 -2.69
N PRO A 42 -8.25 -6.40 -3.65
CA PRO A 42 -7.74 -7.17 -4.77
C PRO A 42 -6.96 -6.26 -5.73
N PHE A 43 -6.06 -6.81 -6.53
CA PHE A 43 -5.10 -6.02 -7.31
C PHE A 43 -5.74 -5.00 -8.25
N GLU A 44 -6.85 -5.34 -8.88
CA GLU A 44 -7.61 -4.47 -9.79
C GLU A 44 -8.23 -3.26 -9.10
N ARG A 45 -8.33 -3.31 -7.77
CA ARG A 45 -8.83 -2.23 -6.91
C ARG A 45 -7.72 -1.50 -6.16
N VAL A 46 -6.45 -1.78 -6.47
CA VAL A 46 -5.29 -1.07 -5.92
C VAL A 46 -4.80 -0.04 -6.93
N ARG A 47 -4.64 1.21 -6.47
CA ARG A 47 -4.10 2.32 -7.27
C ARG A 47 -2.86 2.89 -6.61
N ILE A 48 -1.87 3.22 -7.43
CA ILE A 48 -0.61 3.83 -7.03
C ILE A 48 -0.45 5.11 -7.85
N GLU A 49 -0.35 6.25 -7.18
CA GLU A 49 -0.35 7.57 -7.81
C GLU A 49 0.80 8.42 -7.26
N SER A 50 1.55 9.07 -8.15
CA SER A 50 2.51 10.11 -7.75
C SER A 50 1.76 11.36 -7.29
N ALA A 51 2.13 11.91 -6.15
CA ALA A 51 1.51 13.12 -5.60
C ALA A 51 2.54 14.03 -4.92
N THR A 52 2.07 15.16 -4.42
CA THR A 52 2.86 16.08 -3.61
C THR A 52 2.13 16.34 -2.30
N PHE A 53 2.84 16.25 -1.17
CA PHE A 53 2.32 16.58 0.15
C PHE A 53 3.29 17.53 0.85
N GLY A 54 2.83 18.71 1.25
CA GLY A 54 3.68 19.70 1.93
C GLY A 54 4.91 20.13 1.10
N GLY A 55 4.81 20.13 -0.22
CA GLY A 55 5.94 20.44 -1.12
C GLY A 55 6.89 19.27 -1.39
N VAL A 56 6.63 18.09 -0.83
CA VAL A 56 7.47 16.89 -1.01
C VAL A 56 6.80 15.89 -1.93
N ALA A 57 7.58 15.32 -2.85
CA ALA A 57 7.14 14.24 -3.71
C ALA A 57 6.84 12.99 -2.87
N VAL A 58 5.65 12.44 -3.06
CA VAL A 58 5.15 11.27 -2.33
C VAL A 58 4.44 10.32 -3.28
N CYS A 59 4.24 9.09 -2.86
CA CYS A 59 3.44 8.09 -3.54
C CYS A 59 2.17 7.82 -2.74
N LYS A 60 1.01 8.04 -3.32
CA LYS A 60 -0.28 7.65 -2.73
C LYS A 60 -0.62 6.25 -3.20
N VAL A 61 -0.90 5.35 -2.26
CA VAL A 61 -1.37 4.01 -2.56
C VAL A 61 -2.73 3.84 -1.92
N SER A 62 -3.73 3.46 -2.71
CA SER A 62 -5.09 3.23 -2.24
C SER A 62 -5.58 1.85 -2.64
N GLY A 63 -6.49 1.29 -1.84
CA GLY A 63 -7.13 0.02 -2.11
C GLY A 63 -8.58 0.02 -1.68
N GLU A 64 -9.46 -0.49 -2.54
CA GLU A 64 -10.88 -0.70 -2.20
C GLU A 64 -11.09 -2.14 -1.73
N ALA A 65 -11.45 -2.32 -0.45
CA ALA A 65 -11.74 -3.62 0.17
C ALA A 65 -13.20 -4.06 0.01
N GLY A 66 -14.08 -3.15 -0.42
CA GLY A 66 -15.48 -3.38 -0.72
C GLY A 66 -16.15 -2.09 -1.18
N ASP A 67 -17.46 -2.11 -1.39
CA ASP A 67 -18.18 -0.99 -2.03
C ASP A 67 -18.16 0.31 -1.20
N ASN A 68 -17.95 0.20 0.12
CA ASN A 68 -17.87 1.34 1.04
C ASN A 68 -16.62 1.30 1.95
N GLN A 69 -15.67 0.41 1.67
CA GLN A 69 -14.46 0.25 2.49
C GLN A 69 -13.24 0.45 1.61
N PHE A 70 -12.48 1.50 1.88
CA PHE A 70 -11.24 1.79 1.20
C PHE A 70 -10.18 2.21 2.21
N TRP A 71 -8.92 2.01 1.84
CA TRP A 71 -7.76 2.50 2.58
C TRP A 71 -6.88 3.33 1.65
N GLN A 72 -6.13 4.24 2.24
CA GLN A 72 -5.13 5.03 1.55
C GLN A 72 -3.91 5.22 2.45
N VAL A 73 -2.73 5.02 1.88
CA VAL A 73 -1.45 5.32 2.50
C VAL A 73 -0.67 6.30 1.65
N THR A 74 0.12 7.14 2.32
CA THR A 74 1.06 8.04 1.67
C THR A 74 2.46 7.56 2.03
N LEU A 75 3.22 7.14 1.03
CA LEU A 75 4.59 6.66 1.14
C LEU A 75 5.55 7.71 0.54
N ASN A 76 6.83 7.61 0.87
CA ASN A 76 7.83 8.30 0.05
C ASN A 76 7.93 7.63 -1.34
N THR A 77 8.67 8.25 -2.25
CA THR A 77 8.82 7.75 -3.62
C THR A 77 9.55 6.40 -3.70
N GLU A 78 10.51 6.16 -2.81
CA GLU A 78 11.30 4.92 -2.79
C GLU A 78 10.46 3.74 -2.32
N ASP A 79 9.78 3.88 -1.18
CA ASP A 79 8.84 2.91 -0.62
C ASP A 79 7.66 2.64 -1.58
N GLY A 80 7.16 3.70 -2.24
CA GLY A 80 6.12 3.57 -3.26
C GLY A 80 6.57 2.75 -4.46
N ALA A 81 7.80 2.94 -4.93
CA ALA A 81 8.38 2.15 -6.02
C ALA A 81 8.64 0.69 -5.60
N GLU A 82 9.12 0.46 -4.37
CA GLU A 82 9.28 -0.88 -3.80
C GLU A 82 7.94 -1.64 -3.78
N LEU A 83 6.89 -1.01 -3.26
CA LEU A 83 5.55 -1.61 -3.19
C LEU A 83 4.98 -1.91 -4.58
N ALA A 84 5.15 -0.98 -5.53
CA ALA A 84 4.73 -1.19 -6.92
C ALA A 84 5.45 -2.41 -7.54
N GLY A 85 6.75 -2.56 -7.28
CA GLY A 85 7.53 -3.73 -7.70
C GLY A 85 7.00 -5.04 -7.12
N MET A 86 6.74 -5.09 -5.81
CA MET A 86 6.17 -6.27 -5.16
C MET A 86 4.80 -6.66 -5.74
N ILE A 87 3.94 -5.68 -6.01
CA ILE A 87 2.63 -5.92 -6.62
C ILE A 87 2.78 -6.44 -8.06
N ALA A 88 3.71 -5.89 -8.84
CA ALA A 88 3.97 -6.35 -10.20
C ALA A 88 4.50 -7.80 -10.22
N GLU A 89 5.41 -8.15 -9.31
CA GLU A 89 5.93 -9.51 -9.15
C GLU A 89 4.80 -10.49 -8.78
N ALA A 90 3.98 -10.13 -7.78
CA ALA A 90 2.87 -10.96 -7.35
C ALA A 90 1.78 -11.12 -8.43
N ARG A 91 1.53 -10.09 -9.26
CA ARG A 91 0.64 -10.17 -10.43
C ARG A 91 1.18 -11.13 -11.49
N THR A 92 2.49 -11.05 -11.77
CA THR A 92 3.15 -11.92 -12.75
C THR A 92 3.10 -13.38 -12.31
N ALA A 93 3.36 -13.64 -11.03
CA ALA A 93 3.26 -14.97 -10.43
C ALA A 93 1.82 -15.54 -10.50
N ALA A 94 0.80 -14.69 -10.32
CA ALA A 94 -0.61 -15.10 -10.42
C ALA A 94 -1.02 -15.52 -11.83
N GLN A 95 -0.42 -14.92 -12.87
CA GLN A 95 -0.69 -15.28 -14.28
C GLN A 95 0.01 -16.55 -14.73
N SER A 96 1.01 -17.02 -13.97
CA SER A 96 1.82 -18.21 -14.29
C SER A 96 1.32 -19.48 -13.59
N LEU A 97 0.22 -19.38 -12.84
CA LEU A 97 -0.47 -20.46 -12.12
C LEU A 97 -1.73 -20.89 -12.87
#